data_AF-A0A8S1N8N1-F1
#
_entry.id   AF-A0A8S1N8N1-F1
#
_cell.length_a   1.000
_cell.length_b   1.000
_cell.length_c   1.000
_cell.angle_alpha   90.00
_cell.angle_beta   90.00
_cell.angle_gamma   90.00
#
_symmetry.space_group_name_H-M   'P 1'
#
loop_
_entity.id
_entity.type
_entity.pdbx_description
1 polymer ?
#
loop_
_entity_poly.entity_id
_entity_poly.type
_entity_poly.pdbx_seq_one_letter_code
_entity_poly.pdbx_strand_id
1 'polypeptide(L)'
;MNNIKCQSCVQLIAIVECKECNLCICFKCDENLHQEKDENHNRTTITFQPRSLKQQDDESLIEQIKQRKKELQELKDKESQLTKRYQDRMLLAKKKYEQQISGLENRLQQAQKYMNEVSQENGEVDVANLQNDLENLEKTLKTEIKLAEEEQQKLNEKTQKVDTLLDRVKKATDIEQQQISKMNEVIQIFKVCSEQLQKEKDLLMLDNEKLIAEVEIFAKFFDENGPLMEELNAQKNNDQQ
;
A
#
# COMPACT_ATOMS: atom_id res chain seq x y z
N MET A 1 23.10 -7.80 -13.92
CA MET A 1 22.78 -9.16 -14.38
C MET A 1 22.76 -10.03 -13.13
N ASN A 2 21.67 -10.75 -12.85
CA ASN A 2 21.67 -11.69 -11.72
C ASN A 2 22.56 -12.87 -12.13
N ASN A 3 23.83 -12.80 -11.79
CA ASN A 3 24.75 -13.91 -11.98
C ASN A 3 24.33 -15.00 -11.00
N ILE A 4 23.74 -16.07 -11.52
CA ILE A 4 23.30 -17.21 -10.72
C ILE A 4 24.55 -17.75 -10.02
N LYS A 5 24.55 -17.89 -8.70
CA LYS A 5 25.67 -18.46 -7.94
C LYS A 5 25.61 -19.98 -7.98
N CYS A 6 26.77 -20.62 -7.95
CA CYS A 6 26.89 -22.07 -7.86
C CYS A 6 26.14 -22.58 -6.63
N GLN A 7 25.15 -23.44 -6.83
CA GLN A 7 24.35 -23.98 -5.73
C GLN A 7 25.13 -24.95 -4.84
N SER A 8 26.25 -25.50 -5.33
CA SER A 8 27.11 -26.42 -4.57
C SER A 8 28.10 -25.68 -3.66
N CYS A 9 28.89 -24.74 -4.19
CA CYS A 9 29.91 -24.05 -3.41
C CYS A 9 29.50 -22.64 -2.95
N VAL A 10 28.48 -22.03 -3.55
CA VAL A 10 27.99 -20.66 -3.30
C VAL A 10 29.03 -19.54 -3.56
N GLN A 11 30.30 -19.90 -3.73
CA GLN A 11 31.43 -18.99 -3.92
C GLN A 11 31.59 -18.54 -5.37
N LEU A 12 31.37 -19.44 -6.33
CA LEU A 12 31.62 -19.20 -7.75
C LEU A 12 30.32 -18.96 -8.51
N ILE A 13 30.40 -18.27 -9.64
CA ILE A 13 29.25 -18.08 -10.54
C ILE A 13 28.88 -19.43 -11.16
N ALA A 14 27.59 -19.75 -11.15
CA ALA A 14 27.06 -20.86 -11.93
C ALA A 14 27.11 -20.49 -13.40
N ILE A 15 27.86 -21.28 -14.15
CA ILE A 15 27.99 -21.13 -15.60
C ILE A 15 27.51 -22.38 -16.33
N VAL A 16 27.30 -23.48 -15.60
CA VAL A 16 26.78 -24.74 -16.10
C VAL A 16 25.46 -25.04 -15.39
N GLU A 17 24.46 -25.39 -16.17
CA GLU A 17 23.19 -25.95 -15.71
C GLU A 17 23.14 -27.41 -16.11
N CYS A 18 22.99 -28.31 -15.13
CA CYS A 18 22.75 -29.73 -15.35
C CYS A 18 21.24 -29.98 -15.30
N LYS A 19 20.64 -30.41 -16.41
CA LYS A 19 19.18 -30.50 -16.54
C LYS A 19 18.58 -31.66 -15.76
N GLU A 20 19.32 -32.75 -15.59
CA GLU A 20 18.89 -33.92 -14.83
C GLU A 20 18.94 -33.65 -13.33
N CYS A 21 20.00 -32.98 -12.86
CA CYS A 21 20.13 -32.58 -11.46
C CYS A 21 19.30 -31.34 -11.11
N ASN A 22 18.85 -30.59 -12.12
CA ASN A 22 18.26 -29.26 -11.98
C ASN A 22 19.13 -28.34 -11.10
N LEU A 23 20.45 -28.40 -11.33
CA LEU A 23 21.44 -27.66 -10.57
C LEU A 23 22.21 -26.69 -11.47
N CYS A 24 22.27 -25.44 -11.01
CA CYS A 24 23.13 -24.40 -11.55
C CYS A 24 24.42 -24.35 -10.74
N ILE A 25 25.51 -24.84 -11.32
CA ILE A 25 26.81 -24.99 -10.65
C ILE A 25 27.93 -24.32 -11.43
N CYS A 26 29.02 -24.02 -10.73
CA CYS A 26 30.24 -23.56 -11.38
C CYS A 26 30.95 -24.76 -12.02
N PHE A 27 31.82 -24.47 -12.97
CA PHE A 27 32.60 -25.48 -13.69
C PHE A 27 33.37 -26.43 -12.76
N LYS A 28 33.98 -25.92 -11.68
CA LYS A 28 34.73 -26.73 -10.72
C LYS A 28 33.85 -27.69 -9.91
N CYS A 29 32.63 -27.26 -9.56
CA CYS A 29 31.67 -28.14 -8.90
C CYS A 29 31.08 -29.15 -9.87
N ASP A 30 30.91 -28.77 -11.14
CA ASP A 30 30.51 -29.72 -12.20
C ASP A 30 31.55 -30.82 -12.38
N GLU A 31 32.83 -30.45 -12.47
CA GLU A 31 33.92 -31.42 -12.57
C GLU A 31 33.92 -32.39 -11.38
N ASN A 32 33.89 -31.90 -10.14
CA ASN A 32 33.94 -32.79 -8.98
C ASN A 32 32.71 -33.70 -8.81
N LEU A 33 31.53 -33.25 -9.22
CA LEU A 33 30.27 -34.00 -9.06
C LEU A 33 29.98 -34.93 -10.24
N HIS A 34 30.46 -34.59 -11.43
CA HIS A 34 30.12 -35.29 -12.68
C HIS A 34 31.35 -35.83 -13.45
N GLN A 35 32.57 -35.87 -12.87
CA GLN A 35 33.76 -36.44 -13.54
C GLN A 35 33.87 -37.97 -13.48
N GLU A 36 33.36 -38.67 -12.46
CA GLU A 36 33.82 -40.05 -12.21
C GLU A 36 32.77 -41.16 -12.14
N LYS A 37 31.46 -40.89 -12.17
CA LYS A 37 30.46 -41.97 -12.27
C LYS A 37 29.26 -41.52 -13.11
N ASP A 38 29.01 -42.29 -14.17
CA ASP A 38 27.83 -42.28 -15.03
C ASP A 38 27.77 -41.19 -16.12
N GLU A 39 28.15 -41.61 -17.32
CA GLU A 39 27.66 -41.06 -18.59
C GLU A 39 26.12 -41.00 -18.56
N ASN A 40 25.52 -39.80 -18.56
CA ASN A 40 24.22 -39.46 -19.18
C ASN A 40 23.60 -38.11 -18.75
N HIS A 41 24.32 -37.22 -18.05
CA HIS A 41 23.77 -35.90 -17.70
C HIS A 41 23.98 -34.86 -18.81
N ASN A 42 22.90 -34.28 -19.30
CA ASN A 42 22.83 -33.19 -20.27
C ASN A 42 23.07 -31.84 -19.60
N ARG A 43 24.24 -31.27 -19.92
CA ARG A 43 24.76 -30.04 -19.32
C ARG A 43 24.78 -28.91 -20.35
N THR A 44 24.30 -27.73 -19.97
CA THR A 44 24.24 -26.55 -20.85
C THR A 44 24.80 -25.29 -20.18
N THR A 45 25.39 -24.39 -20.97
CA THR A 45 25.97 -23.14 -20.49
C THR A 45 24.92 -22.03 -20.39
N ILE A 46 24.92 -21.28 -19.29
CA ILE A 46 23.97 -20.18 -19.05
C ILE A 46 24.36 -18.94 -19.88
N THR A 47 23.47 -18.43 -20.74
CA THR A 47 23.73 -17.24 -21.58
C THR A 47 23.29 -15.95 -20.90
N PHE A 48 24.17 -14.93 -20.92
CA PHE A 48 23.91 -13.61 -20.33
C PHE A 48 23.58 -12.58 -21.42
N GLN A 49 22.30 -12.25 -21.60
CA GLN A 49 21.88 -11.17 -22.50
C GLN A 49 21.83 -9.80 -21.77
N PRO A 50 22.29 -8.69 -22.38
CA PRO A 50 22.16 -7.35 -21.81
C PRO A 50 20.73 -6.81 -21.90
N ARG A 51 20.18 -6.30 -20.80
CA ARG A 51 18.84 -5.67 -20.76
C ARG A 51 18.89 -4.24 -21.31
N SER A 52 18.59 -4.05 -22.59
CA SER A 52 18.31 -2.75 -23.20
C SER A 52 16.80 -2.50 -23.46
N LEU A 53 15.90 -3.25 -22.80
CA LEU A 53 14.46 -3.30 -23.15
C LEU A 53 13.48 -2.67 -22.13
N LYS A 54 13.93 -1.94 -21.10
CA LYS A 54 13.06 -1.49 -19.98
C LYS A 54 12.61 -0.02 -19.98
N GLN A 55 12.71 0.72 -21.09
CA GLN A 55 12.23 2.11 -21.14
C GLN A 55 10.69 2.25 -21.17
N GLN A 56 9.94 1.21 -21.58
CA GLN A 56 8.48 1.28 -21.66
C GLN A 56 7.76 1.19 -20.28
N ASP A 57 8.38 0.56 -19.28
CA ASP A 57 7.75 0.37 -17.96
C ASP A 57 7.70 1.68 -17.14
N ASP A 58 8.69 2.56 -17.31
CA ASP A 58 8.80 3.80 -16.53
C ASP A 58 7.77 4.87 -16.99
N GLU A 59 7.47 4.96 -18.29
CA GLU A 59 6.44 5.88 -18.80
C GLU A 59 5.03 5.49 -18.32
N SER A 60 4.73 4.18 -18.27
CA SER A 60 3.45 3.68 -17.75
C SER A 60 3.25 4.05 -16.27
N LEU A 61 4.30 3.91 -15.47
CA LEU A 61 4.29 4.28 -14.06
C LEU A 61 4.08 5.77 -13.84
N ILE A 62 4.74 6.62 -14.63
CA ILE A 62 4.59 8.07 -14.55
C ILE A 62 3.14 8.48 -14.89
N GLU A 63 2.53 7.86 -15.90
CA GLU A 63 1.17 8.17 -16.28
C GLU A 63 0.15 7.72 -15.22
N GLN A 64 0.36 6.55 -14.60
CA GLN A 64 -0.43 6.10 -13.45
C GLN A 64 -0.33 7.05 -12.25
N ILE A 65 0.86 7.61 -11.97
CA ILE A 65 1.04 8.59 -10.89
C ILE A 65 0.27 9.88 -11.18
N LYS A 66 0.29 10.38 -12.42
CA LYS A 66 -0.49 11.58 -12.80
C LYS A 66 -1.99 11.33 -12.65
N GLN A 67 -2.46 10.18 -13.10
CA GLN A 67 -3.87 9.79 -13.00
C GLN A 67 -4.32 9.74 -11.54
N ARG A 68 -3.54 9.07 -10.67
CA ARG A 68 -3.84 9.01 -9.22
C ARG A 68 -3.82 10.38 -8.55
N LYS A 69 -2.92 11.29 -8.95
CA LYS A 69 -2.91 12.68 -8.44
C LYS A 69 -4.19 13.43 -8.80
N LYS A 70 -4.69 13.24 -10.02
CA LYS A 70 -5.96 13.83 -10.47
C LYS A 70 -7.14 13.28 -9.67
N GLU A 71 -7.21 11.96 -9.50
CA GLU A 71 -8.25 11.29 -8.70
C GLU A 71 -8.25 11.77 -7.24
N LEU A 72 -7.06 11.93 -6.64
CA LEU A 72 -6.93 12.47 -5.29
C LEU A 72 -7.45 13.90 -5.18
N GLN A 73 -7.20 14.75 -6.19
CA GLN A 73 -7.70 16.12 -6.20
C GLN A 73 -9.24 16.14 -6.33
N GLU A 74 -9.81 15.31 -7.20
CA GLU A 74 -11.27 15.19 -7.35
C GLU A 74 -11.94 14.70 -6.06
N LEU A 75 -11.30 13.79 -5.32
CA LEU A 75 -11.79 13.32 -4.02
C LEU A 75 -11.75 14.44 -2.96
N LYS A 76 -10.68 15.23 -2.90
CA LYS A 76 -10.60 16.40 -2.00
C LYS A 76 -11.68 17.43 -2.29
N ASP A 77 -11.96 17.68 -3.57
CA ASP A 77 -13.00 18.62 -3.96
C ASP A 77 -14.40 18.10 -3.57
N LYS A 78 -14.66 16.79 -3.74
CA LYS A 78 -15.90 16.14 -3.29
C LYS A 78 -16.06 16.19 -1.77
N GLU A 79 -15.01 15.94 -1.01
CA GLU A 79 -15.01 16.00 0.46
C GLU A 79 -15.33 17.42 0.96
N SER A 80 -14.71 18.43 0.34
CA SER A 80 -14.99 19.85 0.64
C SER A 80 -16.45 20.20 0.38
N GLN A 81 -17.02 19.77 -0.76
CA GLN A 81 -18.42 19.99 -1.07
C GLN A 81 -19.38 19.29 -0.11
N LEU A 82 -19.07 18.04 0.28
CA LEU A 82 -19.85 17.28 1.27
C LEU A 82 -19.84 17.96 2.64
N THR A 83 -18.67 18.44 3.08
CA THR A 83 -18.51 19.17 4.33
C THR A 83 -19.36 20.43 4.35
N LYS A 84 -19.33 21.21 3.26
CA LYS A 84 -20.16 22.41 3.13
C LYS A 84 -21.65 22.09 3.21
N ARG A 85 -22.11 21.07 2.48
CA ARG A 85 -23.52 20.62 2.51
C ARG A 85 -23.95 20.15 3.91
N TYR A 86 -23.06 19.49 4.65
CA TYR A 86 -23.33 19.05 6.00
C TYR A 86 -23.47 20.24 6.96
N GLN A 87 -22.56 21.22 6.88
CA GLN A 87 -22.63 22.45 7.65
C GLN A 87 -23.92 23.23 7.36
N ASP A 88 -24.31 23.38 6.09
CA ASP A 88 -25.54 24.05 5.69
C ASP A 88 -26.79 23.36 6.28
N ARG A 89 -26.85 22.03 6.23
CA ARG A 89 -27.95 21.25 6.84
C ARG A 89 -28.01 21.41 8.34
N MET A 90 -26.85 21.40 9.01
CA MET A 90 -26.78 21.60 10.46
C MET A 90 -27.29 22.99 10.85
N LEU A 91 -26.92 24.02 10.07
CA LEU A 91 -27.33 25.39 10.33
C LEU A 91 -28.83 25.61 10.08
N LEU A 92 -29.40 24.97 9.05
CA LEU A 92 -30.84 24.94 8.81
C LEU A 92 -31.60 24.24 9.94
N ALA A 93 -31.12 23.09 10.40
CA ALA A 93 -31.72 22.37 11.52
C ALA A 93 -31.70 23.20 12.80
N LYS A 94 -30.56 23.85 13.10
CA LYS A 94 -30.42 24.75 14.24
C LYS A 94 -31.47 25.88 14.20
N LYS A 95 -31.58 26.58 13.07
CA LYS A 95 -32.58 27.65 12.89
C LYS A 95 -34.01 27.15 13.09
N LYS A 96 -34.33 25.95 12.60
CA LYS A 96 -35.66 25.34 12.79
C LYS A 96 -35.97 25.09 14.27
N TYR A 97 -35.01 24.57 15.02
CA TYR A 97 -35.19 24.33 16.46
C TYR A 97 -35.29 25.64 17.24
N GLU A 98 -34.49 26.66 16.91
CA GLU A 98 -34.60 27.99 17.52
C GLU A 98 -35.99 28.59 17.31
N GLN A 99 -36.57 28.46 16.11
CA GLN A 99 -37.94 28.90 15.82
C GLN A 99 -38.99 28.12 16.62
N GLN A 100 -38.82 26.81 16.76
CA GLN A 100 -39.74 25.98 17.56
C GLN A 100 -39.68 26.34 19.05
N ILE A 101 -38.48 26.56 19.60
CA ILE A 101 -38.28 26.99 20.98
C ILE A 101 -38.95 28.34 21.22
N SER A 102 -38.71 29.33 20.35
CA SER A 102 -39.35 30.64 20.46
C SER A 102 -40.89 30.55 20.39
N GLY A 103 -41.43 29.65 19.56
CA GLY A 103 -42.86 29.37 19.50
C GLY A 103 -43.42 28.79 20.81
N LEU A 104 -42.68 27.89 21.45
CA LEU A 104 -43.05 27.32 22.76
C LEU A 104 -42.96 28.35 23.89
N GLU A 105 -41.92 29.18 23.90
CA GLU A 105 -41.76 30.27 24.87
C GLU A 105 -42.93 31.26 24.80
N ASN A 106 -43.32 31.65 23.59
CA ASN A 106 -44.49 32.52 23.38
C ASN A 106 -45.78 31.90 23.91
N ARG A 107 -46.02 30.60 23.64
CA ARG A 107 -47.18 29.88 24.16
C ARG A 107 -47.17 29.78 25.68
N LEU A 108 -46.00 29.57 26.29
CA LEU A 108 -45.84 29.48 27.74
C LEU A 108 -46.13 30.82 28.41
N GLN A 109 -45.64 31.92 27.83
CA GLN A 109 -45.95 33.28 28.30
C GLN A 109 -47.45 33.60 28.19
N GLN A 110 -48.09 33.21 27.09
CA GLN A 110 -49.54 33.39 26.93
C GLN A 110 -50.33 32.59 27.98
N ALA A 111 -49.96 31.33 28.23
CA ALA A 111 -50.59 30.50 29.24
C ALA A 111 -50.40 31.06 30.66
N GLN A 112 -49.20 31.56 30.98
CA GLN A 112 -48.94 32.25 32.25
C GLN A 112 -49.81 33.51 32.42
N LYS A 113 -49.98 34.29 31.35
CA LYS A 113 -50.85 35.46 31.37
C LYS A 113 -52.30 35.08 31.64
N TYR A 114 -52.80 34.03 30.98
CA TYR A 114 -54.15 33.51 31.17
C TYR A 114 -54.37 33.00 32.61
N MET A 115 -53.40 32.25 33.18
CA MET A 115 -53.46 31.81 34.58
C MET A 115 -53.53 32.98 35.56
N ASN A 116 -52.76 34.04 35.30
CA ASN A 116 -52.76 35.24 36.15
C ASN A 116 -54.08 36.01 36.04
N GLU A 117 -54.70 36.06 34.86
CA GLU A 117 -56.02 36.65 34.63
C GLU A 117 -57.13 35.84 35.33
N VAL A 118 -57.10 34.51 35.23
CA VAL A 118 -58.03 33.60 35.96
C VAL A 118 -57.85 33.69 37.48
N SER A 119 -56.63 33.98 37.96
CA SER A 119 -56.38 34.18 39.40
C SER A 119 -56.87 35.54 39.92
N GLN A 120 -57.23 36.48 39.04
CA GLN A 120 -57.70 37.84 39.40
C GLN A 120 -59.21 38.04 39.22
N GLU A 121 -59.90 37.21 38.43
CA GLU A 121 -61.37 37.23 38.30
C GLU A 121 -62.02 36.15 39.18
N ASN A 122 -62.73 36.59 40.23
CA ASN A 122 -63.68 35.78 41.00
C ASN A 122 -64.90 35.38 40.13
N GLY A 123 -64.69 34.48 39.17
CA GLY A 123 -65.73 33.74 38.48
C GLY A 123 -65.69 32.28 38.91
N GLU A 124 -66.86 31.69 39.18
CA GLU A 124 -66.97 30.26 39.47
C GLU A 124 -66.25 29.44 38.41
N VAL A 125 -65.08 28.91 38.78
CA VAL A 125 -64.28 28.03 37.95
C VAL A 125 -65.03 26.71 37.84
N ASP A 126 -65.37 26.30 36.63
CA ASP A 126 -65.98 25.01 36.35
C ASP A 126 -64.95 23.89 36.56
N VAL A 127 -64.80 23.49 37.83
CA VAL A 127 -63.83 22.50 38.31
C VAL A 127 -63.96 21.17 37.56
N ALA A 128 -65.17 20.81 37.11
CA ALA A 128 -65.42 19.57 36.39
C ALA A 128 -64.77 19.56 35.00
N ASN A 129 -64.83 20.69 34.28
CA ASN A 129 -64.17 20.81 32.98
C ASN A 129 -62.64 20.80 33.11
N LEU A 130 -62.09 21.51 34.10
CA LEU A 130 -60.63 21.48 34.36
C LEU A 130 -60.12 20.11 34.82
N GLN A 131 -60.89 19.37 35.59
CA GLN A 131 -60.54 17.99 35.98
C GLN A 131 -60.50 17.05 34.77
N ASN A 132 -61.45 17.20 33.85
CA ASN A 132 -61.50 16.39 32.62
C ASN A 132 -60.33 16.74 31.68
N ASP A 133 -59.98 18.02 31.55
CA ASP A 133 -58.82 18.46 30.79
C ASP A 133 -57.51 17.94 31.39
N LEU A 134 -57.38 17.96 32.72
CA LEU A 134 -56.23 17.37 33.45
C LEU A 134 -56.10 15.86 33.21
N GLU A 135 -57.20 15.10 33.28
CA GLU A 135 -57.18 13.67 32.99
C GLU A 135 -56.80 13.38 31.54
N ASN A 136 -57.30 14.17 30.59
CA ASN A 136 -56.97 14.02 29.18
C ASN A 136 -55.50 14.37 28.91
N LEU A 137 -54.97 15.41 29.58
CA LEU A 137 -53.56 15.77 29.52
C LEU A 137 -52.70 14.64 30.08
N GLU A 138 -53.08 14.06 31.22
CA GLU A 138 -52.35 12.96 31.86
C GLU A 138 -52.31 11.71 30.97
N LYS A 139 -53.43 11.36 30.32
CA LYS A 139 -53.49 10.25 29.35
C LYS A 139 -52.61 10.52 28.13
N THR A 140 -52.62 11.76 27.62
CA THR A 140 -51.79 12.16 26.49
C THR A 140 -50.31 12.07 26.86
N LEU A 141 -49.92 12.62 28.01
CA LEU A 141 -48.54 12.60 28.49
C LEU A 141 -48.02 11.17 28.70
N LYS A 142 -48.84 10.27 29.27
CA LYS A 142 -48.48 8.85 29.41
C LYS A 142 -48.22 8.19 28.06
N THR A 143 -49.01 8.54 27.05
CA THR A 143 -48.85 7.99 25.70
C THR A 143 -47.57 8.52 25.04
N GLU A 144 -47.31 9.83 25.18
CA GLU A 144 -46.10 10.46 24.65
C GLU A 144 -44.82 9.93 25.31
N ILE A 145 -44.84 9.73 26.64
CA ILE A 145 -43.71 9.13 27.38
C ILE A 145 -43.41 7.73 26.83
N LYS A 146 -44.45 6.91 26.63
CA LYS A 146 -44.27 5.55 26.10
C LYS A 146 -43.69 5.56 24.68
N LEU A 147 -44.14 6.47 23.82
CA LEU A 147 -43.58 6.64 22.47
C LEU A 147 -42.11 7.08 22.53
N ALA A 148 -41.77 8.01 23.43
CA ALA A 148 -40.39 8.46 23.62
C ALA A 148 -39.48 7.33 24.14
N GLU A 149 -39.96 6.48 25.05
CA GLU A 149 -39.24 5.30 25.53
C GLU A 149 -38.98 4.28 24.40
N GLU A 150 -39.97 4.04 23.53
CA GLU A 150 -39.82 3.16 22.37
C GLU A 150 -38.83 3.73 21.34
N GLU A 151 -38.84 5.04 21.09
CA GLU A 151 -37.85 5.69 20.23
C GLU A 151 -36.44 5.64 20.83
N GLN A 152 -36.31 5.85 22.14
CA GLN A 152 -35.04 5.74 22.85
C GLN A 152 -34.48 4.31 22.77
N GLN A 153 -35.34 3.30 22.88
CA GLN A 153 -34.92 1.90 22.74
C GLN A 153 -34.41 1.61 21.32
N LYS A 154 -35.12 2.05 20.28
CA LYS A 154 -34.67 1.92 18.88
C LYS A 154 -33.36 2.65 18.63
N LEU A 155 -33.16 3.82 19.25
CA LEU A 155 -31.91 4.56 19.16
C LEU A 155 -30.75 3.78 19.79
N ASN A 156 -30.95 3.22 20.99
CA ASN A 156 -29.94 2.41 21.67
C ASN A 156 -29.52 1.19 20.83
N GLU A 157 -30.48 0.49 20.21
CA GLU A 157 -30.18 -0.64 19.31
C GLU A 157 -29.37 -0.21 18.08
N LYS A 158 -29.68 0.96 17.50
CA LYS A 158 -28.92 1.51 16.38
C LYS A 158 -27.50 1.89 16.80
N THR A 159 -27.34 2.50 17.97
CA THR A 159 -26.02 2.86 18.52
C THR A 159 -25.15 1.62 18.71
N GLN A 160 -25.68 0.54 19.30
CA GLN A 160 -24.95 -0.72 19.44
C GLN A 160 -24.51 -1.32 18.10
N LYS A 161 -25.35 -1.23 17.07
CA LYS A 161 -24.99 -1.68 15.71
C LYS A 161 -23.87 -0.83 15.11
N VAL A 162 -23.91 0.48 15.31
CA VAL A 162 -22.85 1.41 14.87
C VAL A 162 -21.53 1.10 15.58
N ASP A 163 -21.56 0.90 16.89
CA ASP A 163 -20.36 0.56 17.66
C ASP A 163 -19.73 -0.76 17.18
N THR A 164 -20.57 -1.76 16.88
CA THR A 164 -20.10 -3.04 16.32
C THR A 164 -19.45 -2.85 14.95
N LEU A 165 -19.99 -1.96 14.10
CA LEU A 165 -19.42 -1.65 12.79
C LEU A 165 -18.10 -0.88 12.93
N LEU A 166 -18.02 0.08 13.85
CA LEU A 166 -16.79 0.83 14.14
C LEU A 166 -15.67 -0.12 14.59
N ASP A 167 -15.99 -1.09 15.45
CA ASP A 167 -15.03 -2.10 15.91
C ASP A 167 -14.51 -2.97 14.76
N ARG A 168 -15.38 -3.33 13.80
CA ARG A 168 -14.97 -4.08 12.61
C ARG A 168 -14.08 -3.26 11.70
N VAL A 169 -14.42 -1.99 11.47
CA VAL A 169 -13.62 -1.06 10.66
C VAL A 169 -12.25 -0.87 11.29
N LYS A 170 -12.19 -0.65 12.61
CA LYS A 170 -10.93 -0.50 13.35
C LYS A 170 -10.02 -1.72 13.18
N LYS A 171 -10.56 -2.93 13.34
CA LYS A 171 -9.81 -4.18 13.11
C LYS A 171 -9.29 -4.29 11.68
N ALA A 172 -10.09 -3.92 10.68
CA ALA A 172 -9.65 -3.92 9.29
C ALA A 172 -8.52 -2.91 9.04
N THR A 173 -8.64 -1.70 9.59
CA THR A 173 -7.59 -0.67 9.50
C THR A 173 -6.29 -1.11 10.19
N ASP A 174 -6.36 -1.77 11.34
CA ASP A 174 -5.17 -2.30 12.03
C ASP A 174 -4.45 -3.36 11.18
N ILE A 175 -5.20 -4.24 10.50
CA ILE A 175 -4.65 -5.23 9.58
C ILE A 175 -3.97 -4.55 8.38
N GLU A 176 -4.61 -3.54 7.78
CA GLU A 176 -4.03 -2.78 6.66
C GLU A 176 -2.74 -2.06 7.07
N GLN A 177 -2.71 -1.44 8.25
CA GLN A 177 -1.49 -0.82 8.77
C GLN A 177 -0.35 -1.83 8.95
N GLN A 178 -0.64 -3.02 9.47
CA GLN A 178 0.36 -4.08 9.58
C GLN A 178 0.88 -4.53 8.21
N GLN A 179 0.01 -4.65 7.21
CA GLN A 179 0.42 -5.00 5.84
C GLN A 179 1.29 -3.92 5.21
N ILE A 180 0.95 -2.64 5.39
CA ILE A 180 1.76 -1.50 4.93
C ILE A 180 3.14 -1.54 5.60
N SER A 181 3.21 -1.80 6.90
CA SER A 181 4.49 -1.89 7.61
C SER A 181 5.37 -3.00 7.03
N LYS A 182 4.82 -4.20 6.82
CA LYS A 182 5.56 -5.32 6.21
C LYS A 182 6.00 -5.00 4.78
N MET A 183 5.15 -4.34 4.00
CA MET A 183 5.50 -3.91 2.64
C MET A 183 6.69 -2.95 2.66
N ASN A 184 6.73 -2.02 3.61
CA ASN A 184 7.85 -1.09 3.77
C ASN A 184 9.15 -1.80 4.15
N GLU A 185 9.09 -2.85 4.99
CA GLU A 185 10.26 -3.69 5.29
C GLU A 185 10.79 -4.37 4.03
N VAL A 186 9.91 -4.95 3.21
CA VAL A 186 10.28 -5.58 1.93
C VAL A 186 10.89 -4.55 0.98
N ILE A 187 10.33 -3.34 0.88
CA ILE A 187 10.89 -2.26 0.06
C ILE A 187 12.30 -1.87 0.54
N GLN A 188 12.54 -1.80 1.85
CA GLN A 188 13.86 -1.50 2.38
C GLN A 188 14.88 -2.58 2.03
N ILE A 189 14.52 -3.86 2.19
CA ILE A 189 15.37 -4.98 1.77
C ILE A 189 15.67 -4.86 0.28
N PHE A 190 14.66 -4.59 -0.54
CA PHE A 190 14.83 -4.44 -1.99
C PHE A 190 15.78 -3.30 -2.35
N LYS A 191 15.68 -2.15 -1.66
CA LYS A 191 16.62 -1.02 -1.84
C LYS A 191 18.05 -1.42 -1.53
N VAL A 192 18.28 -2.03 -0.37
CA VAL A 192 19.62 -2.49 0.04
C VAL A 192 20.19 -3.48 -0.97
N CYS A 193 19.38 -4.45 -1.42
CA CYS A 193 19.80 -5.40 -2.44
C CYS A 193 20.11 -4.71 -3.77
N SER A 194 19.32 -3.73 -4.18
CA SER A 194 19.54 -2.97 -5.43
C SER A 194 20.83 -2.15 -5.37
N GLU A 195 21.11 -1.49 -4.25
CA GLU A 195 22.35 -0.73 -4.05
C GLU A 195 23.57 -1.64 -4.06
N GLN A 196 23.48 -2.81 -3.42
CA GLN A 196 24.56 -3.79 -3.41
C GLN A 196 24.84 -4.33 -4.82
N LEU A 197 23.79 -4.65 -5.58
CA LEU A 197 23.92 -5.11 -6.96
C LEU A 197 24.57 -4.04 -7.86
N GLN A 198 24.23 -2.77 -7.63
CA GLN A 198 24.82 -1.66 -8.39
C GLN A 198 26.33 -1.54 -8.11
N LYS A 199 26.74 -1.64 -6.84
CA LYS A 199 28.18 -1.66 -6.48
C LYS A 199 28.93 -2.83 -7.12
N GLU A 200 28.36 -4.02 -7.11
CA GLU A 200 28.98 -5.20 -7.73
C GLU A 200 29.12 -5.05 -9.24
N LYS A 201 28.10 -4.47 -9.91
CA LYS A 201 28.16 -4.15 -11.34
C LYS A 201 29.31 -3.18 -11.64
N ASP A 202 29.45 -2.13 -10.84
CA ASP A 202 30.47 -1.10 -11.08
C ASP A 202 31.90 -1.67 -10.88
N LEU A 203 32.08 -2.56 -9.91
CA LEU A 203 33.35 -3.29 -9.72
C LEU A 203 33.69 -4.19 -10.92
N LEU A 204 32.72 -4.95 -11.44
CA LEU A 204 32.93 -5.82 -12.60
C LEU A 204 33.28 -5.03 -13.87
N MET A 205 32.71 -3.83 -14.03
CA MET A 205 33.05 -2.97 -15.16
C MET A 205 34.51 -2.50 -15.07
N LEU A 206 34.97 -2.10 -13.88
CA LEU A 206 36.37 -1.75 -13.62
C LEU A 206 37.32 -2.93 -13.92
N ASP A 207 36.98 -4.14 -13.49
CA ASP A 207 37.80 -5.32 -13.74
C ASP A 207 37.86 -5.65 -15.25
N ASN A 208 36.74 -5.55 -15.96
CA ASN A 208 36.70 -5.74 -17.42
C ASN A 208 37.56 -4.70 -18.15
N GLU A 209 37.47 -3.42 -17.77
CA GLU A 209 38.29 -2.36 -18.36
C GLU A 209 39.79 -2.64 -18.18
N LYS A 210 40.18 -3.13 -17.00
CA LYS A 210 41.56 -3.54 -16.73
C LYS A 210 41.99 -4.73 -17.60
N LEU A 211 41.14 -5.73 -17.75
CA LEU A 211 41.42 -6.93 -18.54
C LEU A 211 41.56 -6.61 -20.03
N ILE A 212 40.72 -5.69 -20.55
CA ILE A 212 40.84 -5.17 -21.91
C ILE A 212 42.21 -4.50 -22.08
N ALA A 213 42.62 -3.64 -21.15
CA ALA A 213 43.93 -2.98 -21.21
C ALA A 213 45.08 -3.98 -21.18
N GLU A 214 45.00 -5.04 -20.36
CA GLU A 214 46.01 -6.11 -20.32
C GLU A 214 46.08 -6.87 -21.66
N VAL A 215 44.95 -7.22 -22.26
CA VAL A 215 44.89 -7.88 -23.58
C VAL A 215 45.47 -6.99 -24.68
N GLU A 216 45.18 -5.68 -24.66
CA GLU A 216 45.78 -4.72 -25.60
C GLU A 216 47.30 -4.64 -25.48
N ILE A 217 47.84 -4.73 -24.26
CA ILE A 217 49.29 -4.81 -24.02
C ILE A 217 49.86 -6.10 -24.62
N PHE A 218 49.21 -7.25 -24.39
CA PHE A 218 49.65 -8.52 -24.97
C PHE A 218 49.59 -8.52 -26.49
N ALA A 219 48.52 -7.98 -27.09
CA ALA A 219 48.39 -7.86 -28.54
C ALA A 219 49.54 -7.03 -29.13
N LYS A 220 49.85 -5.87 -28.55
CA LYS A 220 51.01 -5.06 -28.97
C LYS A 220 52.34 -5.80 -28.82
N PHE A 221 52.52 -6.54 -27.72
CA PHE A 221 53.72 -7.35 -27.52
C PHE A 221 53.89 -8.42 -28.60
N PHE A 222 52.80 -9.12 -28.98
CA PHE A 222 52.82 -10.10 -30.05
C PHE A 222 53.03 -9.49 -31.44
N ASP A 223 52.47 -8.31 -31.70
CA ASP A 223 52.71 -7.60 -32.96
C ASP A 223 54.19 -7.18 -33.09
N GLU A 224 54.82 -6.76 -31.98
CA GLU A 224 56.23 -6.33 -31.96
C GLU A 224 57.23 -7.50 -31.97
N ASN A 225 56.91 -8.61 -31.30
CA ASN A 225 57.85 -9.73 -31.09
C ASN A 225 57.48 -11.01 -31.86
N GLY A 226 56.31 -11.05 -32.50
CA GLY A 226 55.81 -12.18 -33.29
C GLY A 226 56.77 -12.66 -34.39
N PRO A 227 57.37 -11.75 -35.20
CA PRO A 227 58.33 -12.16 -36.23
C PRO A 227 59.56 -12.88 -35.65
N LEU A 228 60.04 -12.44 -34.47
CA LEU A 228 61.18 -13.04 -33.79
C LEU A 228 60.85 -14.44 -33.22
N MET A 229 59.61 -14.64 -32.77
CA MET A 229 59.11 -15.92 -32.26
C MET A 229 58.90 -16.94 -33.38
N GLU A 230 58.48 -16.49 -34.57
CA GLU A 230 58.38 -17.34 -35.75
C GLU A 230 59.75 -17.79 -36.26
N GLU A 231 60.75 -16.90 -36.27
CA GLU A 231 62.13 -17.24 -36.64
C GLU A 231 62.77 -18.26 -35.68
N LEU A 232 62.55 -18.12 -34.36
CA LEU A 232 63.03 -19.08 -33.36
C LEU A 232 62.39 -20.47 -33.48
N ASN A 233 61.10 -20.53 -33.84
CA ASN A 233 60.41 -21.81 -34.07
C ASN A 233 60.81 -22.47 -35.40
N ALA A 234 61.08 -21.68 -36.44
CA ALA A 234 61.61 -22.19 -37.70
C ALA A 234 63.02 -22.80 -37.53
N GLN A 235 63.87 -22.20 -36.69
CA GLN A 235 65.18 -22.77 -36.33
C GLN A 235 65.05 -24.10 -35.57
N LYS A 236 64.15 -24.19 -34.58
CA LYS A 236 63.94 -25.44 -33.82
C LYS A 236 63.45 -26.62 -34.67
N ASN A 237 62.63 -26.36 -35.69
CA ASN A 237 62.15 -27.42 -36.58
C ASN A 237 63.22 -27.90 -37.58
N ASN A 238 64.17 -27.04 -37.95
CA ASN A 238 65.30 -27.42 -38.79
C ASN A 238 66.38 -28.21 -38.02
N ASP A 239 66.52 -27.99 -36.71
CA ASP A 239 67.47 -28.74 -35.87
C ASP A 239 66.97 -30.15 -35.45
N GLN A 240 65.75 -30.54 -35.83
CA GLN A 240 65.14 -31.87 -35.55
C GLN A 240 65.02 -32.79 -36.78
N GLN A 241 65.56 -32.41 -37.94
CA GLN A 241 65.75 -33.29 -39.12
C GLN A 241 67.21 -33.72 -39.25
#